data_AF-A0A521MUI8-F1
#
_entry.id   AF-A0A521MUI8-F1
#
_cell.length_a   1.000
_cell.length_b   1.000
_cell.length_c   1.000
_cell.angle_alpha   90.00
_cell.angle_beta   90.00
_cell.angle_gamma   90.00
#
_symmetry.space_group_name_H-M   'P 1'
#
loop_
_entity.id
_entity.type
_entity.pdbx_description
1 polymer ?
#
loop_
_entity_poly.entity_id
_entity_poly.type
_entity_poly.pdbx_seq_one_letter_code
_entity_poly.pdbx_strand_id
1 'polypeptide(L)'
;MSTPTPDPRALFEEQAIPFLDQLYGAALRMTRNPSDAQDLVQETFVKAYAAFAQFEQGTNLKAWLYRILTNTFINTYRKKQRDPYQGSTSDMEDWQLGSAESATAALSSRSAEAEAIDHLPDSDVKEALQSIPEDFRLAVYLADVEGFSYQEIADIMKTPVGTVMSRLHRGRRLLRGLLTDYARERGLALTPATSKETKK
;
A
#
# COMPACT_ATOMS: atom_id res chain seq x y z
N MET A 1 38.17 23.34 4.27
CA MET A 1 37.34 22.60 5.23
C MET A 1 36.55 21.56 4.43
N SER A 2 36.99 20.31 4.43
CA SER A 2 36.24 19.23 3.79
C SER A 2 35.08 18.86 4.71
N THR A 3 33.85 19.15 4.30
CA THR A 3 32.65 18.63 4.96
C THR A 3 32.73 17.11 4.93
N PRO A 4 32.58 16.40 6.07
CA PRO A 4 32.52 14.95 6.05
C PRO A 4 31.34 14.53 5.18
N THR A 5 31.59 13.70 4.17
CA THR A 5 30.53 13.06 3.39
C THR A 5 29.61 12.35 4.38
N PRO A 6 28.29 12.64 4.38
CA PRO A 6 27.36 11.97 5.29
C PRO A 6 27.47 10.46 5.12
N ASP A 7 27.45 9.72 6.24
CA ASP A 7 27.32 8.26 6.19
C ASP A 7 26.05 7.91 5.40
N PRO A 8 26.14 7.18 4.28
CA PRO A 8 24.99 6.82 3.46
C PRO A 8 23.89 6.13 4.26
N ARG A 9 24.27 5.41 5.33
CA ARG A 9 23.33 4.77 6.23
C ARG A 9 22.55 5.78 7.05
N ALA A 10 23.24 6.69 7.73
CA ALA A 10 22.59 7.73 8.53
C ALA A 10 21.67 8.62 7.67
N LEU A 11 22.12 8.95 6.45
CA LEU A 11 21.32 9.73 5.51
C LEU A 11 20.06 8.99 5.04
N PHE A 12 20.16 7.69 4.78
CA PHE A 12 18.99 6.88 4.45
C PHE A 12 18.00 6.81 5.61
N GLU A 13 18.50 6.53 6.82
CA GLU A 13 17.65 6.45 8.01
C GLU A 13 16.91 7.78 8.24
N GLU A 14 17.62 8.92 8.17
CA GLU A 14 17.04 10.25 8.32
C GLU A 14 15.94 10.55 7.28
N GLN A 15 16.19 10.22 6.01
CA GLN A 15 15.28 10.59 4.93
C GLN A 15 14.13 9.58 4.71
N ALA A 16 14.37 8.28 4.88
CA ALA A 16 13.43 7.23 4.50
C ALA A 16 12.53 6.78 5.65
N ILE A 17 13.02 6.71 6.90
CA ILE A 17 12.22 6.28 8.06
C ILE A 17 10.95 7.11 8.27
N PRO A 18 10.93 8.44 8.05
CA PRO A 18 9.71 9.23 8.16
C PRO A 18 8.55 8.76 7.26
N PHE A 19 8.84 7.98 6.21
CA PHE A 19 7.82 7.43 5.31
C PHE A 19 7.33 6.03 5.71
N LEU A 20 7.87 5.43 6.78
CA LEU A 20 7.56 4.04 7.17
C LEU A 20 6.05 3.84 7.40
N ASP A 21 5.41 4.70 8.19
CA ASP A 21 3.98 4.58 8.50
C ASP A 21 3.10 4.77 7.26
N GLN A 22 3.48 5.69 6.37
CA GLN A 22 2.78 5.94 5.12
C GLN A 22 2.88 4.72 4.17
N LEU A 23 4.10 4.16 4.04
CA LEU A 23 4.34 2.97 3.23
C LEU A 23 3.64 1.74 3.83
N TYR A 24 3.55 1.63 5.15
CA TYR A 24 2.77 0.59 5.82
C TYR A 24 1.27 0.72 5.57
N GLY A 25 0.73 1.93 5.68
CA GLY A 25 -0.68 2.21 5.34
C GLY A 25 -0.99 1.86 3.89
N ALA A 26 -0.09 2.18 2.96
CA ALA A 26 -0.21 1.80 1.55
C ALA A 26 -0.15 0.27 1.37
N ALA A 27 0.85 -0.38 1.96
CA ALA A 27 1.02 -1.84 1.92
C ALA A 27 -0.22 -2.58 2.43
N LEU A 28 -0.81 -2.13 3.55
CA LEU A 28 -2.01 -2.73 4.12
C LEU A 28 -3.22 -2.65 3.18
N ARG A 29 -3.34 -1.58 2.40
CA ARG A 29 -4.42 -1.42 1.39
C ARG A 29 -4.19 -2.28 0.14
N MET A 30 -2.93 -2.62 -0.15
CA MET A 30 -2.54 -3.51 -1.24
C MET A 30 -2.74 -4.99 -0.87
N THR A 31 -2.20 -5.43 0.25
CA THR A 31 -2.19 -6.85 0.68
C THR A 31 -3.46 -7.28 1.39
N ARG A 32 -4.16 -6.35 2.06
CA ARG A 32 -5.30 -6.60 2.96
C ARG A 32 -4.98 -7.52 4.15
N ASN A 33 -3.70 -7.80 4.41
CA ASN A 33 -3.22 -8.63 5.52
C ASN A 33 -2.08 -7.88 6.24
N PRO A 34 -2.17 -7.67 7.57
CA PRO A 34 -1.14 -6.96 8.33
C PRO A 34 0.25 -7.61 8.26
N SER A 35 0.34 -8.93 8.30
CA SER A 35 1.62 -9.67 8.22
C SER A 35 2.26 -9.48 6.85
N ASP A 36 1.49 -9.70 5.78
CA ASP A 36 2.00 -9.48 4.41
C ASP A 36 2.38 -8.01 4.17
N ALA A 37 1.68 -7.07 4.82
CA ALA A 37 2.02 -5.65 4.74
C ALA A 37 3.35 -5.33 5.42
N GLN A 38 3.60 -5.89 6.61
CA GLN A 38 4.89 -5.76 7.30
C GLN A 38 6.02 -6.34 6.46
N ASP A 39 5.85 -7.54 5.93
CA ASP A 39 6.84 -8.20 5.07
C ASP A 39 7.13 -7.36 3.81
N LEU A 40 6.08 -6.85 3.17
CA LEU A 40 6.20 -6.00 1.98
C LEU A 40 6.96 -4.70 2.28
N VAL A 41 6.69 -4.04 3.42
CA VAL A 41 7.42 -2.83 3.83
C VAL A 41 8.88 -3.17 4.12
N GLN A 42 9.15 -4.24 4.88
CA GLN A 42 10.52 -4.67 5.17
C GLN A 42 11.30 -4.94 3.88
N GLU A 43 10.75 -5.74 2.96
CA GLU A 43 11.40 -6.03 1.67
C GLU A 43 11.62 -4.74 0.86
N THR A 44 10.68 -3.80 0.93
CA THR A 44 10.81 -2.48 0.29
C THR A 44 11.97 -1.68 0.86
N PHE A 45 12.11 -1.59 2.18
CA PHE A 45 13.22 -0.87 2.82
C PHE A 45 14.57 -1.54 2.55
N VAL A 46 14.63 -2.88 2.53
CA VAL A 46 15.86 -3.62 2.15
C VAL A 46 16.28 -3.26 0.72
N LYS A 47 15.35 -3.27 -0.24
CA LYS A 47 15.62 -2.89 -1.64
C LYS A 47 15.95 -1.41 -1.78
N ALA A 48 15.25 -0.54 -1.05
CA ALA A 48 15.50 0.89 -1.05
C ALA A 48 16.90 1.19 -0.52
N TYR A 49 17.30 0.60 0.61
CA TYR A 49 18.63 0.77 1.15
C TYR A 49 19.72 0.31 0.17
N ALA A 50 19.54 -0.86 -0.45
CA ALA A 50 20.48 -1.39 -1.45
C ALA A 50 20.60 -0.49 -2.71
N ALA A 51 19.52 0.22 -3.06
CA ALA A 51 19.46 1.12 -4.22
C ALA A 51 19.68 2.61 -3.87
N PHE A 52 19.89 2.94 -2.59
CA PHE A 52 19.92 4.33 -2.13
C PHE A 52 21.12 5.10 -2.65
N ALA A 53 22.26 4.43 -2.84
CA ALA A 53 23.45 5.05 -3.42
C ALA A 53 23.24 5.54 -4.86
N GLN A 54 22.27 4.97 -5.59
CA GLN A 54 21.89 5.35 -6.94
C GLN A 54 20.70 6.32 -6.98
N PHE A 55 20.11 6.64 -5.83
CA PHE A 55 19.04 7.62 -5.75
C PHE A 55 19.61 9.03 -5.93
N GLU A 56 19.02 9.78 -6.85
CA GLU A 56 19.40 11.16 -7.11
C GLU A 56 18.79 12.09 -6.04
N GLN A 57 19.67 12.64 -5.20
CA GLN A 57 19.28 13.55 -4.11
C GLN A 57 18.58 14.80 -4.65
N GLY A 58 17.57 15.28 -3.92
CA GLY A 58 16.74 16.42 -4.33
C GLY A 58 15.57 16.07 -5.26
N THR A 59 15.49 14.81 -5.74
CA THR A 59 14.28 14.30 -6.41
C THR A 59 13.24 13.81 -5.39
N ASN A 60 12.04 13.44 -5.85
CA ASN A 60 10.95 13.03 -4.97
C ASN A 60 11.20 11.62 -4.37
N LEU A 61 11.82 11.60 -3.18
CA LEU A 61 12.08 10.36 -2.44
C LEU A 61 10.80 9.59 -2.13
N LYS A 62 9.71 10.28 -1.79
CA LYS A 62 8.41 9.63 -1.52
C LYS A 62 7.95 8.84 -2.74
N ALA A 63 7.90 9.46 -3.92
CA ALA A 63 7.52 8.76 -5.15
C ALA A 63 8.47 7.59 -5.49
N TRP A 64 9.77 7.76 -5.23
CA TRP A 64 10.77 6.71 -5.43
C TRP A 64 10.53 5.50 -4.51
N LEU A 65 10.26 5.71 -3.22
CA LEU A 65 9.93 4.64 -2.28
C LEU A 65 8.62 3.93 -2.66
N TYR A 66 7.58 4.68 -3.04
CA TYR A 66 6.31 4.10 -3.50
C TYR A 66 6.47 3.27 -4.78
N ARG A 67 7.39 3.67 -5.66
CA ARG A 67 7.75 2.88 -6.84
C ARG A 67 8.39 1.55 -6.43
N ILE A 68 9.31 1.53 -5.46
CA ILE A 68 9.91 0.28 -4.96
C ILE A 68 8.85 -0.60 -4.30
N LEU A 69 7.99 -0.02 -3.46
CA LEU A 69 6.88 -0.71 -2.79
C LEU A 69 5.96 -1.38 -3.81
N THR A 70 5.47 -0.61 -4.78
CA THR A 70 4.52 -1.08 -5.79
C THR A 70 5.13 -2.18 -6.66
N ASN A 71 6.39 -2.02 -7.06
CA ASN A 71 7.09 -3.05 -7.83
C ASN A 71 7.30 -4.33 -7.03
N THR A 72 7.66 -4.21 -5.75
CA THR A 72 7.80 -5.37 -4.86
C THR A 72 6.47 -6.09 -4.74
N PHE A 73 5.39 -5.37 -4.43
CA PHE A 73 4.06 -5.95 -4.36
C PHE A 73 3.64 -6.68 -5.66
N ILE A 74 3.79 -6.04 -6.82
CA ILE A 74 3.41 -6.65 -8.11
C ILE A 74 4.22 -7.93 -8.37
N ASN A 75 5.52 -7.93 -8.06
CA ASN A 75 6.40 -9.06 -8.33
C ASN A 75 6.18 -10.22 -7.35
N THR A 76 6.02 -9.94 -6.06
CA THR A 76 5.92 -10.97 -5.02
C THR A 76 4.49 -11.45 -4.85
N TYR A 77 3.52 -10.53 -4.79
CA TYR A 77 2.13 -10.85 -4.45
C TYR A 77 1.32 -11.39 -5.63
N ARG A 78 1.41 -10.79 -6.83
CA ARG A 78 0.71 -11.36 -8.01
C ARG A 78 1.24 -12.72 -8.41
N LYS A 79 2.51 -13.00 -8.11
CA LYS A 79 3.09 -14.33 -8.30
C LYS A 79 2.49 -15.32 -7.30
N LYS A 80 2.45 -14.99 -6.01
CA LYS A 80 1.79 -15.82 -4.96
C LYS A 80 0.30 -16.07 -5.25
N GLN A 81 -0.46 -15.09 -5.75
CA GLN A 81 -1.87 -15.31 -6.15
C GLN A 81 -2.02 -16.21 -7.39
N ARG A 82 -1.03 -16.23 -8.28
CA ARG A 82 -1.04 -17.02 -9.52
C ARG A 82 -0.48 -18.43 -9.35
N ASP A 83 0.17 -18.72 -8.23
CA ASP A 83 0.60 -20.07 -7.82
C ASP A 83 -0.21 -20.55 -6.59
N PRO A 84 -1.43 -21.08 -6.77
CA PRO A 84 -2.19 -21.69 -5.66
C PRO A 84 -1.59 -23.01 -5.13
N TYR A 85 -0.42 -23.45 -5.59
CA TYR A 85 0.15 -24.75 -5.24
C TYR A 85 1.67 -24.67 -5.03
N GLN A 86 2.07 -24.24 -3.84
CA GLN A 86 3.25 -24.75 -3.16
C GLN A 86 2.89 -25.03 -1.70
N GLY A 87 1.87 -25.88 -1.50
CA GLY A 87 1.82 -26.64 -0.26
C GLY A 87 3.06 -27.52 -0.24
N SER A 88 3.98 -27.24 0.69
CA SER A 88 5.04 -28.18 1.03
C SER A 88 4.36 -29.47 1.48
N THR A 89 4.39 -30.49 0.63
CA THR A 89 3.96 -31.85 0.97
C THR A 89 4.97 -32.58 1.87
N SER A 90 5.70 -31.84 2.71
CA SER A 90 6.82 -32.34 3.51
C SER A 90 6.82 -31.86 4.97
N ASP A 91 5.75 -31.22 5.45
CA ASP A 91 5.57 -30.89 6.89
C ASP A 91 4.27 -31.46 7.48
N MET A 92 3.60 -32.39 6.78
CA MET A 92 2.30 -32.93 7.19
C MET A 92 2.39 -34.16 8.12
N GLU A 93 3.59 -34.62 8.47
CA GLU A 93 3.76 -35.82 9.33
C GLU A 93 4.16 -35.53 10.79
N ASP A 94 4.57 -34.31 11.13
CA ASP A 94 5.04 -33.98 12.50
C ASP A 94 4.01 -33.19 13.35
N TRP A 95 2.89 -32.73 12.76
CA TRP A 95 1.86 -31.98 13.49
C TRP A 95 0.88 -32.88 14.27
N GLN A 96 0.92 -34.21 14.07
CA GLN A 96 -0.07 -35.13 14.66
C GLN A 96 0.41 -35.84 15.94
N LEU A 97 1.59 -35.49 16.47
CA LEU A 97 2.13 -36.05 17.72
C LEU A 97 2.58 -34.96 18.70
N GLY A 98 1.74 -33.94 18.93
CA GLY A 98 1.98 -32.91 19.94
C GLY A 98 0.71 -32.34 20.56
N SER A 99 -0.42 -33.04 20.41
CA SER A 99 -1.71 -32.62 20.95
C SER A 99 -1.88 -33.07 22.41
N ALA A 100 -1.00 -32.58 23.28
CA ALA A 100 -1.15 -32.49 24.73
C ALA A 100 0.06 -31.72 25.28
N GLU A 101 -0.19 -30.65 26.06
CA GLU A 101 0.82 -29.80 26.73
C GLU A 101 1.40 -28.62 25.91
N SER A 102 0.55 -27.62 25.62
CA SER A 102 0.99 -26.21 25.67
C SER A 102 -0.18 -25.27 25.90
N ALA A 103 -0.78 -25.42 27.08
CA ALA A 103 -1.68 -24.42 27.65
C ALA A 103 -0.88 -23.36 28.44
N THR A 104 0.21 -22.78 27.89
CA THR A 104 0.97 -21.68 28.51
C THR A 104 2.15 -21.18 27.64
N ALA A 105 1.95 -20.71 26.41
CA ALA A 105 2.94 -19.85 25.72
C ALA A 105 2.45 -19.33 24.35
N ALA A 106 1.57 -18.31 24.32
CA ALA A 106 1.44 -17.39 23.18
C ALA A 106 0.65 -16.09 23.50
N LEU A 107 0.44 -15.74 24.77
CA LEU A 107 0.10 -14.37 25.15
C LEU A 107 1.41 -13.59 25.35
N SER A 108 2.12 -13.34 24.25
CA SER A 108 3.23 -12.40 24.21
C SER A 108 2.84 -11.27 23.26
N SER A 109 2.16 -10.29 23.85
CA SER A 109 1.98 -8.93 23.34
C SER A 109 1.34 -8.83 21.95
N ARG A 110 0.01 -8.84 21.89
CA ARG A 110 -0.68 -7.92 20.99
C ARG A 110 -0.17 -6.53 21.39
N SER A 111 0.68 -5.93 20.57
CA SER A 111 1.18 -4.60 20.89
C SER A 111 -0.02 -3.66 21.05
N ALA A 112 0.00 -2.86 22.12
CA ALA A 112 -0.98 -1.80 22.40
C ALA A 112 -1.12 -0.77 21.26
N GLU A 113 -0.26 -0.87 20.23
CA GLU A 113 -0.32 -0.15 18.97
C GLU A 113 -1.49 -0.58 18.06
N ALA A 114 -1.92 -1.85 18.14
CA ALA A 114 -3.01 -2.38 17.30
C ALA A 114 -4.41 -2.00 17.83
N GLU A 115 -4.51 -1.54 19.08
CA GLU A 115 -5.78 -1.21 19.75
C GLU A 115 -6.22 0.26 19.49
N ALA A 116 -5.36 1.07 18.88
CA ALA A 116 -5.68 2.46 18.51
C ALA A 116 -6.33 2.62 17.11
N ILE A 117 -6.50 1.53 16.35
CA ILE A 117 -7.08 1.56 15.00
C ILE A 117 -8.63 1.48 15.03
N ASP A 118 -9.25 1.20 16.19
CA ASP A 118 -10.68 0.84 16.26
C ASP A 118 -11.63 1.97 16.70
N HIS A 119 -11.19 3.22 16.60
CA HIS A 119 -12.03 4.37 16.89
C HIS A 119 -11.97 5.41 15.79
N LEU A 120 -12.43 5.10 14.57
CA LEU A 120 -12.93 6.13 13.65
C LEU A 120 -13.94 5.55 12.62
N PRO A 121 -14.80 6.40 12.02
CA PRO A 121 -15.80 6.07 11.00
C PRO A 121 -15.33 5.55 9.62
N ASP A 122 -14.22 4.83 9.60
CA ASP A 122 -13.38 4.61 8.42
C ASP A 122 -13.46 3.16 7.88
N SER A 123 -14.28 2.30 8.50
CA SER A 123 -14.52 0.92 8.05
C SER A 123 -15.11 0.88 6.64
N ASP A 124 -16.13 1.69 6.39
CA ASP A 124 -16.94 1.59 5.17
C ASP A 124 -16.16 2.14 3.95
N VAL A 125 -15.38 3.20 4.15
CA VAL A 125 -14.50 3.76 3.12
C VAL A 125 -13.36 2.80 2.81
N LYS A 126 -12.77 2.17 3.84
CA LYS A 126 -11.74 1.15 3.68
C LYS A 126 -12.28 -0.09 2.96
N GLU A 127 -13.47 -0.55 3.32
CA GLU A 127 -14.14 -1.69 2.69
C GLU A 127 -14.52 -1.38 1.23
N ALA A 128 -15.07 -0.20 0.95
CA ALA A 128 -15.37 0.25 -0.40
C ALA A 128 -14.10 0.34 -1.28
N LEU A 129 -12.99 0.84 -0.74
CA LEU A 129 -11.71 0.81 -1.45
C LEU A 129 -11.25 -0.64 -1.69
N GLN A 130 -11.39 -1.51 -0.70
CA GLN A 130 -10.99 -2.91 -0.82
C GLN A 130 -11.84 -3.67 -1.84
N SER A 131 -13.13 -3.38 -2.04
CA SER A 131 -13.97 -4.08 -3.01
C SER A 131 -13.64 -3.77 -4.48
N ILE A 132 -12.95 -2.66 -4.75
CA ILE A 132 -12.54 -2.26 -6.11
C ILE A 132 -11.36 -3.09 -6.62
N PRO A 133 -11.29 -3.43 -7.92
CA PRO A 133 -10.13 -4.08 -8.51
C PRO A 133 -8.81 -3.34 -8.22
N GLU A 134 -7.75 -4.10 -7.93
CA GLU A 134 -6.45 -3.62 -7.45
C GLU A 134 -5.88 -2.46 -8.27
N ASP A 135 -5.86 -2.58 -9.60
CA ASP A 135 -5.33 -1.56 -10.51
C ASP A 135 -6.04 -0.20 -10.38
N PHE A 136 -7.36 -0.21 -10.11
CA PHE A 136 -8.13 1.02 -9.95
C PHE A 136 -8.00 1.55 -8.52
N ARG A 137 -8.01 0.66 -7.51
CA ARG A 137 -7.82 1.02 -6.10
C ARG A 137 -6.49 1.72 -5.91
N LEU A 138 -5.41 1.16 -6.45
CA LEU A 138 -4.06 1.70 -6.30
C LEU A 138 -3.95 3.08 -6.98
N ALA A 139 -4.47 3.24 -8.19
CA ALA A 139 -4.47 4.53 -8.87
C ALA A 139 -5.21 5.60 -8.04
N VAL A 140 -6.41 5.28 -7.54
CA VAL A 140 -7.20 6.20 -6.72
C VAL A 140 -6.50 6.54 -5.42
N TYR A 141 -5.92 5.55 -4.73
CA TYR A 141 -5.18 5.78 -3.50
C TYR A 141 -4.02 6.75 -3.71
N LEU A 142 -3.20 6.52 -4.73
CA LEU A 142 -2.03 7.35 -5.01
C LEU A 142 -2.42 8.79 -5.38
N ALA A 143 -3.56 9.01 -6.05
CA ALA A 143 -4.02 10.35 -6.42
C ALA A 143 -4.77 11.07 -5.29
N ASP A 144 -5.79 10.41 -4.73
CA ASP A 144 -6.79 11.05 -3.88
C ASP A 144 -6.43 10.99 -2.38
N VAL A 145 -5.56 10.07 -1.97
CA VAL A 145 -5.08 9.97 -0.58
C VAL A 145 -3.65 10.48 -0.46
N GLU A 146 -2.75 10.02 -1.33
CA GLU A 146 -1.32 10.39 -1.25
C GLU A 146 -1.00 11.72 -1.94
N GLY A 147 -1.85 12.17 -2.86
CA GLY A 147 -1.71 13.46 -3.55
C GLY A 147 -0.67 13.47 -4.66
N PHE A 148 -0.24 12.31 -5.19
CA PHE A 148 0.72 12.27 -6.29
C PHE A 148 0.15 12.85 -7.59
N SER A 149 1.01 13.48 -8.38
CA SER A 149 0.67 13.90 -9.74
C SER A 149 0.47 12.69 -10.66
N TYR A 150 -0.26 12.87 -11.76
CA TYR A 150 -0.50 11.76 -12.69
C TYR A 150 0.78 11.22 -13.34
N GLN A 151 1.81 12.07 -13.47
CA GLN A 151 3.11 11.64 -13.95
C GLN A 151 3.82 10.76 -12.92
N GLU A 152 3.85 11.16 -11.65
CA GLU A 152 4.45 10.35 -10.58
C GLU A 152 3.72 9.01 -10.42
N ILE A 153 2.39 8.99 -10.53
CA ILE A 153 1.61 7.74 -10.48
C ILE A 153 1.97 6.84 -11.66
N ALA A 154 2.15 7.41 -12.86
CA ALA A 154 2.58 6.66 -14.03
C ALA A 154 3.95 6.01 -13.81
N ASP A 155 4.87 6.72 -13.19
CA ASP A 155 6.22 6.24 -12.87
C ASP A 155 6.21 5.18 -11.75
N ILE A 156 5.39 5.38 -10.71
CA ILE A 156 5.19 4.43 -9.61
C ILE A 156 4.60 3.12 -10.13
N MET A 157 3.53 3.20 -10.91
CA MET A 157 2.80 2.03 -11.43
C MET A 157 3.43 1.42 -12.69
N LYS A 158 4.46 2.06 -13.26
CA LYS A 158 5.07 1.71 -14.56
C LYS A 158 4.04 1.54 -15.68
N THR A 159 3.13 2.51 -15.80
CA THR A 159 2.11 2.52 -16.85
C THR A 159 1.98 3.90 -17.49
N PRO A 160 1.52 4.01 -18.75
CA PRO A 160 1.32 5.31 -19.39
C PRO A 160 0.37 6.22 -18.59
N VAL A 161 0.61 7.54 -18.64
CA VAL A 161 -0.25 8.55 -17.97
C VAL A 161 -1.72 8.42 -18.40
N GLY A 162 -1.98 8.11 -19.67
CA GLY A 162 -3.35 7.84 -20.16
C GLY A 162 -4.02 6.64 -19.48
N THR A 163 -3.24 5.60 -19.14
CA THR A 163 -3.72 4.45 -18.37
C THR A 163 -4.04 4.86 -16.93
N VAL A 164 -3.22 5.72 -16.33
CA VAL A 164 -3.51 6.29 -15.00
C VAL A 164 -4.82 7.06 -15.00
N MET A 165 -5.02 7.98 -15.95
CA MET A 165 -6.25 8.77 -16.07
C MET A 165 -7.50 7.89 -16.22
N SER A 166 -7.42 6.87 -17.09
CA SER A 166 -8.54 5.95 -17.31
C SER A 166 -8.83 5.07 -16.09
N ARG A 167 -7.79 4.59 -15.38
CA ARG A 167 -7.92 3.85 -14.11
C ARG A 167 -8.54 4.71 -13.02
N LEU A 168 -8.10 5.96 -12.88
CA LEU A 168 -8.65 6.92 -11.92
C LEU A 168 -10.13 7.20 -12.19
N HIS A 169 -10.48 7.49 -13.43
CA HIS A 169 -11.87 7.75 -13.80
C HIS A 169 -12.78 6.56 -13.47
N ARG A 170 -12.36 5.34 -13.82
CA ARG A 170 -13.11 4.12 -13.51
C ARG A 170 -13.18 3.85 -12.00
N GLY A 171 -12.05 3.96 -11.29
CA GLY A 171 -11.97 3.75 -9.84
C GLY A 171 -12.85 4.72 -9.06
N ARG A 172 -12.78 6.02 -9.36
CA ARG A 172 -13.65 7.04 -8.73
C ARG A 172 -15.13 6.79 -9.01
N ARG A 173 -15.49 6.33 -10.21
CA ARG A 173 -16.88 5.96 -10.54
C ARG A 173 -17.36 4.77 -9.70
N LEU A 174 -16.53 3.75 -9.52
CA LEU A 174 -16.85 2.58 -8.68
C LEU A 174 -17.01 3.00 -7.21
N LEU A 175 -16.08 3.78 -6.66
CA LEU A 175 -16.18 4.29 -5.29
C LEU A 175 -17.43 5.12 -5.07
N ARG A 176 -17.78 6.00 -6.02
CA ARG A 176 -18.98 6.81 -5.91
C ARG A 176 -20.23 5.94 -5.78
N GLY A 177 -20.31 4.84 -6.54
CA GLY A 177 -21.43 3.90 -6.42
C GLY A 177 -21.49 3.25 -5.04
N LEU A 178 -20.35 2.79 -4.52
CA LEU A 178 -20.25 2.10 -3.23
C LEU A 178 -20.51 3.02 -2.03
N LEU A 179 -20.11 4.29 -2.12
CA LEU A 179 -20.19 5.26 -1.02
C LEU A 179 -21.38 6.22 -1.14
N THR A 180 -22.33 5.97 -2.04
CA THR A 180 -23.49 6.85 -2.24
C THR A 180 -24.35 6.96 -0.98
N ASP A 181 -24.66 5.83 -0.33
CA ASP A 181 -25.49 5.81 0.86
C ASP A 181 -24.72 6.33 2.09
N TYR A 182 -23.45 5.96 2.23
CA TYR A 182 -22.53 6.53 3.24
C TYR A 182 -22.45 8.06 3.16
N ALA A 183 -22.34 8.62 1.95
CA ALA A 183 -22.30 10.07 1.74
C ALA A 183 -23.64 10.73 2.11
N ARG A 184 -24.77 10.08 1.82
CA ARG A 184 -26.11 10.58 2.17
C ARG A 184 -26.32 10.62 3.68
N GLU A 185 -25.93 9.57 4.38
CA GLU A 185 -26.03 9.46 5.85
C GLU A 185 -25.20 10.52 6.58
N ARG A 186 -24.07 10.92 5.99
CA ARG A 186 -23.18 11.96 6.55
C ARG A 186 -23.45 13.37 6.04
N GLY A 187 -24.46 13.57 5.20
CA GLY A 187 -24.77 14.88 4.62
C GLY A 187 -23.67 15.43 3.69
N LEU A 188 -22.79 14.56 3.18
CA LEU A 188 -21.77 14.92 2.20
C LEU A 188 -22.46 15.09 0.84
N ALA A 189 -22.67 16.32 0.40
CA ALA A 189 -23.31 16.61 -0.88
C ALA A 189 -22.52 15.97 -2.03
N LEU A 190 -23.12 14.97 -2.70
CA LEU A 190 -22.59 14.40 -3.93
C LEU A 190 -22.77 15.43 -5.05
N THR A 191 -21.84 16.38 -5.17
CA THR A 191 -21.82 17.28 -6.33
C THR A 191 -21.73 16.41 -7.60
N PRO A 192 -22.70 16.47 -8.52
CA PRO A 192 -22.64 15.68 -9.73
C PRO A 192 -21.41 16.10 -10.53
N ALA A 193 -20.64 15.11 -10.99
CA ALA A 193 -19.48 15.35 -11.84
C ALA A 193 -19.94 16.10 -13.08
N THR A 194 -19.57 17.37 -13.20
CA THR A 194 -19.86 18.21 -14.37
C THR A 194 -19.19 17.59 -15.59
N SER A 195 -19.96 16.87 -16.41
CA SER A 195 -19.59 16.56 -17.78
C SER A 195 -19.52 17.88 -18.55
N LYS A 196 -18.30 18.35 -18.84
CA LYS A 196 -18.11 19.45 -19.78
C LYS A 196 -18.64 19.01 -21.14
N GLU A 197 -19.72 19.64 -21.58
CA GLU A 197 -20.16 19.65 -22.98
C GLU A 197 -19.06 20.29 -23.83
N THR A 198 -18.40 19.49 -24.67
CA THR A 198 -17.56 20.02 -25.74
C THR A 198 -18.47 20.35 -26.91
N LYS A 199 -18.86 21.62 -27.01
CA LYS A 199 -19.55 22.17 -28.19
C LYS A 199 -18.49 22.43 -29.28
N LYS A 200 -18.58 21.72 -30.40
CA LYS A 200 -18.19 22.24 -31.72
C LYS A 200 -19.04 21.58 -32.80
#